data_AF-A0A1E4R3E8-F1
#
_entry.id   AF-A0A1E4R3E8-F1
#
_cell.length_a   1.000
_cell.length_b   1.000
_cell.length_c   1.000
_cell.angle_alpha   90.00
_cell.angle_beta   90.00
_cell.angle_gamma   90.00
#
_symmetry.space_group_name_H-M   'P 1'
#
loop_
_entity.id
_entity.type
_entity.pdbx_description
1 polymer ?
#
loop_
_entity_poly.entity_id
_entity_poly.type
_entity_poly.pdbx_seq_one_letter_code
_entity_poly.pdbx_strand_id
1 'polypeptide(L)'
;MLTNSKQTILLLLSLLFVYGMLAFTFANQAVFWYMYAFTLLVCIAIAILAGSIEDQLPTWQFLLFGIGYGTITYGIIRFGYWLAPFINNNLVQSVHKFLTNYGPQNIWHYALLVFIVAIGEELFWRGYVQQQLKRFMRPTLAILVTAVLCAISIALSGFILGVVAALVTSIIWGFLYEWRKSMPLVIVAHVVFVLLLFLVLPLTS
;
A
#
# COMPACT_ATOMS: atom_id res chain seq x y z
N MET A 1 15.30 -21.07 12.24
CA MET A 1 14.04 -20.97 11.45
C MET A 1 12.87 -21.17 12.39
N LEU A 2 11.87 -20.28 12.37
CA LEU A 2 10.65 -20.42 13.19
C LEU A 2 9.80 -21.60 12.67
N THR A 3 9.11 -22.31 13.56
CA THR A 3 8.12 -23.33 13.16
C THR A 3 6.91 -22.65 12.51
N ASN A 4 6.20 -23.37 11.63
CA ASN A 4 5.03 -22.84 10.94
C ASN A 4 4.00 -22.24 11.93
N SER A 5 3.77 -22.89 13.08
CA SER A 5 2.85 -22.38 14.11
C SER A 5 3.30 -21.03 14.71
N LYS A 6 4.60 -20.83 14.94
CA LYS A 6 5.12 -19.56 15.46
C LYS A 6 4.97 -18.42 14.43
N GLN A 7 5.17 -18.73 13.15
CA GLN A 7 5.00 -17.76 12.06
C GLN A 7 3.53 -17.38 11.87
N THR A 8 2.60 -18.33 11.98
CA THR A 8 1.17 -18.04 11.95
C THR A 8 0.76 -17.11 13.10
N ILE A 9 1.23 -17.38 14.32
CA ILE A 9 0.95 -16.51 15.48
C ILE A 9 1.49 -15.10 15.23
N LEU A 10 2.72 -14.99 14.72
CA LEU A 10 3.31 -13.68 14.40
C LEU A 10 2.51 -12.93 13.33
N LEU A 11 2.06 -13.62 12.27
CA LEU A 11 1.22 -13.04 11.23
C LEU A 11 -0.09 -12.50 11.81
N LEU A 12 -0.80 -13.30 12.61
CA LEU A 12 -2.05 -12.89 13.23
C LEU A 12 -1.87 -11.70 14.18
N LEU A 13 -0.83 -11.73 15.04
CA LEU A 13 -0.52 -10.62 15.94
C LEU A 13 -0.15 -9.35 15.19
N SER A 14 0.63 -9.46 14.11
CA SER A 14 0.98 -8.31 13.28
C SER A 14 -0.22 -7.69 12.57
N LEU A 15 -1.14 -8.51 12.05
CA LEU A 15 -2.37 -8.02 11.44
C LEU A 15 -3.29 -7.37 12.48
N LEU A 16 -3.43 -7.99 13.66
CA LEU A 16 -4.19 -7.42 14.77
C LEU A 16 -3.63 -6.05 15.18
N PHE A 17 -2.31 -5.94 15.32
CA PHE A 17 -1.63 -4.69 15.62
C PHE A 17 -1.91 -3.64 14.54
N VAL A 18 -1.70 -3.97 13.26
CA VAL A 18 -1.88 -3.02 12.14
C VAL A 18 -3.32 -2.55 12.06
N TYR A 19 -4.31 -3.44 12.10
CA TYR A 19 -5.71 -3.02 12.03
C TYR A 19 -6.14 -2.23 13.27
N GLY A 20 -5.69 -2.60 14.47
CA GLY A 20 -5.97 -1.84 15.68
C GLY A 20 -5.40 -0.43 15.62
N MET A 21 -4.14 -0.30 15.18
CA MET A 21 -3.47 0.99 15.02
C MET A 21 -4.10 1.83 13.91
N LEU A 22 -4.47 1.23 12.78
CA LEU A 22 -5.12 1.95 11.68
C LEU A 22 -6.52 2.43 12.07
N ALA A 23 -7.31 1.61 12.78
CA ALA A 23 -8.61 2.04 13.29
C ALA A 23 -8.47 3.26 14.21
N PHE A 24 -7.50 3.24 15.12
CA PHE A 24 -7.18 4.40 15.96
C PHE A 24 -6.69 5.61 15.16
N THR A 25 -5.85 5.37 14.16
CA THR A 25 -5.27 6.40 13.28
C THR A 25 -6.33 7.12 12.46
N PHE A 26 -7.27 6.38 11.85
CA PHE A 26 -8.36 6.98 11.08
C PHE A 26 -9.41 7.66 11.96
N ALA A 27 -9.62 7.20 13.20
CA ALA A 27 -10.49 7.87 14.15
C ALA A 27 -9.97 9.24 14.61
N ASN A 28 -8.65 9.48 14.57
CA ASN A 28 -8.01 10.69 15.10
C ASN A 28 -7.25 11.47 14.02
N GLN A 29 -7.97 12.28 13.23
CA GLN A 29 -7.42 13.04 12.10
C GLN A 29 -6.23 13.94 12.47
N ALA A 30 -6.27 14.59 13.64
CA ALA A 30 -5.24 15.54 14.08
C ALA A 30 -3.84 14.92 14.22
N VAL A 31 -3.77 13.63 14.55
CA VAL A 31 -2.50 12.90 14.77
C VAL A 31 -2.22 11.86 13.69
N PHE A 32 -3.02 11.86 12.61
CA PHE A 32 -2.99 10.85 11.55
C PHE A 32 -1.57 10.57 11.05
N TRP A 33 -0.85 11.60 10.62
CA TRP A 33 0.47 11.45 10.02
C TRP A 33 1.51 10.87 10.98
N TYR A 34 1.44 11.22 12.27
CA TYR A 34 2.34 10.69 13.30
C TYR A 34 2.04 9.22 13.60
N MET A 35 0.76 8.88 13.80
CA MET A 35 0.35 7.51 14.13
C MET A 35 0.52 6.56 12.96
N TYR A 36 0.23 7.01 11.74
CA TYR A 36 0.40 6.21 10.53
C TYR A 36 1.88 5.94 10.26
N ALA A 37 2.73 6.96 10.35
CA ALA A 37 4.19 6.79 10.21
C ALA A 37 4.74 5.83 11.28
N PHE A 38 4.33 5.99 12.54
CA PHE A 38 4.73 5.08 13.62
C PHE A 38 4.31 3.63 13.33
N THR A 39 3.05 3.43 12.92
CA THR A 39 2.53 2.11 12.56
C THR A 39 3.39 1.47 11.46
N LEU A 40 3.73 2.24 10.42
CA LEU A 40 4.53 1.73 9.31
C LEU A 40 5.99 1.50 9.68
N LEU A 41 6.59 2.29 10.57
CA LEU A 41 7.93 1.99 11.11
C LEU A 41 7.96 0.64 11.85
N VAL A 42 6.92 0.33 12.64
CA VAL A 42 6.78 -1.00 13.27
C VAL A 42 6.58 -2.09 12.21
N CYS A 43 5.78 -1.82 11.18
CA CYS A 43 5.59 -2.75 10.07
C CYS A 43 6.89 -3.05 9.30
N ILE A 44 7.73 -2.03 9.08
CA ILE A 44 9.07 -2.16 8.51
C ILE A 44 9.93 -3.07 9.38
N ALA A 45 9.94 -2.83 10.70
CA ALA A 45 10.70 -3.67 11.63
C ALA A 45 10.26 -5.14 11.57
N ILE A 46 8.94 -5.40 11.56
CA ILE A 46 8.39 -6.76 11.41
C ILE A 46 8.80 -7.37 10.06
N ALA A 47 8.70 -6.60 8.98
CA ALA A 47 9.03 -7.09 7.64
C ALA A 47 10.51 -7.44 7.48
N ILE A 48 11.42 -6.65 8.07
CA ILE A 48 12.86 -6.95 8.07
C ILE A 48 13.18 -8.20 8.90
N LEU A 49 12.53 -8.36 10.07
CA LEU A 49 12.82 -9.46 10.99
C LEU A 49 12.19 -10.80 10.58
N ALA A 50 11.02 -10.78 9.94
CA ALA A 50 10.22 -11.97 9.67
C ALA A 50 9.77 -12.13 8.22
N GLY A 51 9.99 -11.13 7.37
CA GLY A 51 9.68 -11.16 5.94
C GLY A 51 10.75 -11.86 5.12
N SER A 52 10.44 -12.03 3.83
CA SER A 52 11.36 -12.49 2.81
C SER A 52 11.40 -11.45 1.70
N ILE A 53 12.37 -10.55 1.79
CA ILE A 53 12.54 -9.44 0.86
C ILE A 53 13.52 -9.88 -0.23
N GLU A 54 13.04 -9.94 -1.46
CA GLU A 54 13.83 -10.31 -2.63
C GLU A 54 14.25 -9.05 -3.40
N ASP A 55 15.48 -9.05 -3.89
CA ASP A 55 15.96 -8.07 -4.85
C ASP A 55 16.86 -8.71 -5.91
N GLN A 56 16.27 -9.00 -7.07
CA GLN A 56 16.95 -9.72 -8.16
C GLN A 56 17.29 -8.83 -9.37
N LEU A 57 16.92 -7.54 -9.35
CA LEU A 57 17.10 -6.65 -10.50
C LEU A 57 18.22 -5.63 -10.29
N PRO A 58 18.97 -5.27 -11.35
CA PRO A 58 19.94 -4.18 -11.28
C PRO A 58 19.23 -2.82 -11.19
N THR A 59 19.93 -1.83 -10.63
CA THR A 59 19.41 -0.49 -10.33
C THR A 59 18.65 0.18 -11.45
N TRP A 60 19.23 0.23 -12.65
CA TRP A 60 18.61 0.91 -13.78
C TRP A 60 17.32 0.23 -14.24
N GLN A 61 17.22 -1.11 -14.14
CA GLN A 61 16.04 -1.86 -14.55
C GLN A 61 14.90 -1.63 -13.57
N PHE A 62 15.15 -1.73 -12.27
CA PHE A 62 14.09 -1.49 -11.30
C PHE A 62 13.62 -0.02 -11.33
N LEU A 63 14.51 0.94 -11.62
CA LEU A 63 14.11 2.35 -11.78
C LEU A 63 13.22 2.54 -13.01
N LEU A 64 13.65 2.03 -14.17
CA LEU A 64 12.90 2.16 -15.42
C LEU A 64 11.53 1.48 -15.31
N PHE A 65 11.50 0.23 -14.85
CA PHE A 65 10.26 -0.51 -14.68
C PHE A 65 9.40 0.08 -13.56
N GLY A 66 10.00 0.53 -12.45
CA GLY A 66 9.30 1.19 -11.36
C GLY A 66 8.55 2.43 -11.86
N ILE A 67 9.24 3.33 -12.59
CA ILE A 67 8.61 4.51 -13.19
C ILE A 67 7.50 4.12 -14.16
N GLY A 68 7.76 3.14 -15.04
CA GLY A 68 6.78 2.65 -16.01
C GLY A 68 5.52 2.09 -15.34
N TYR A 69 5.67 1.11 -14.46
CA TYR A 69 4.54 0.46 -13.77
C TYR A 69 3.82 1.42 -12.82
N GLY A 70 4.53 2.30 -12.11
CA GLY A 70 3.92 3.33 -11.26
C GLY A 70 3.02 4.27 -12.06
N THR A 71 3.50 4.71 -13.24
CA THR A 71 2.72 5.57 -14.15
C THR A 71 1.51 4.84 -14.73
N ILE A 72 1.66 3.57 -15.13
CA ILE A 72 0.55 2.74 -15.63
C ILE A 72 -0.51 2.55 -14.55
N THR A 73 -0.11 2.18 -13.33
CA THR A 73 -1.04 2.02 -12.21
C THR A 73 -1.77 3.31 -11.90
N TYR A 74 -1.07 4.46 -11.94
CA TYR A 74 -1.70 5.77 -11.80
C TYR A 74 -2.75 6.01 -12.89
N GLY A 75 -2.43 5.72 -14.15
CA GLY A 75 -3.37 5.84 -15.26
C GLY A 75 -4.63 4.99 -15.07
N ILE A 76 -4.49 3.75 -14.59
CA ILE A 76 -5.62 2.86 -14.27
C ILE A 76 -6.51 3.47 -13.19
N ILE A 77 -5.93 3.95 -12.09
CA ILE A 77 -6.70 4.56 -10.99
C ILE A 77 -7.35 5.87 -11.43
N ARG A 78 -6.65 6.72 -12.19
CA ARG A 78 -7.20 7.96 -12.73
C ARG A 78 -8.37 7.68 -13.68
N PHE A 79 -8.27 6.65 -14.52
CA PHE A 79 -9.37 6.23 -15.37
C PHE A 79 -10.58 5.76 -14.55
N GLY A 80 -10.33 4.98 -13.48
CA GLY A 80 -11.38 4.60 -12.53
C GLY A 80 -12.06 5.81 -11.85
N TYR A 81 -11.28 6.82 -11.47
CA TYR A 81 -11.81 8.07 -10.93
C TYR A 81 -12.64 8.84 -11.97
N TRP A 82 -12.20 8.92 -13.22
CA TRP A 82 -12.93 9.55 -14.31
C TRP A 82 -14.27 8.85 -14.61
N LEU A 83 -14.35 7.53 -14.40
CA LEU A 83 -15.60 6.77 -14.51
C LEU A 83 -16.55 6.95 -13.30
N ALA A 84 -16.05 7.39 -12.15
CA ALA A 84 -16.80 7.43 -10.90
C ALA A 84 -18.10 8.27 -10.96
N PRO A 85 -18.15 9.48 -11.59
CA PRO A 85 -19.38 10.25 -11.71
C PRO A 85 -20.51 9.53 -12.47
N PHE A 86 -20.16 8.68 -13.45
CA PHE A 86 -21.14 7.93 -14.23
C PHE A 86 -21.80 6.79 -13.44
N ILE A 87 -21.15 6.33 -12.36
CA ILE A 87 -21.67 5.31 -11.47
C ILE A 87 -22.43 5.97 -10.31
N ASN A 88 -21.76 6.86 -9.59
CA ASN A 88 -22.32 7.57 -8.44
C ASN A 88 -21.47 8.79 -8.08
N ASN A 89 -22.07 9.98 -8.11
CA ASN A 89 -21.42 11.24 -7.72
C ASN A 89 -20.87 11.25 -6.28
N ASN A 90 -21.44 10.46 -5.37
CA ASN A 90 -20.94 10.33 -3.99
C ASN A 90 -19.52 9.74 -3.93
N LEU A 91 -19.10 8.97 -4.93
CA LEU A 91 -17.74 8.41 -5.00
C LEU A 91 -16.70 9.53 -5.16
N VAL A 92 -16.99 10.53 -5.99
CA VAL A 92 -16.12 11.69 -6.19
C VAL A 92 -16.02 12.53 -4.92
N GLN A 93 -17.15 12.73 -4.22
CA GLN A 93 -17.16 13.41 -2.93
C GLN A 93 -16.35 12.67 -1.86
N SER A 94 -16.36 11.33 -1.88
CA SER A 94 -15.57 10.53 -0.95
C SER A 94 -14.05 10.77 -1.10
N VAL A 95 -13.58 10.98 -2.34
CA VAL A 95 -12.17 11.33 -2.61
C VAL A 95 -11.84 12.70 -2.02
N HIS A 96 -12.67 13.72 -2.29
CA HIS A 96 -12.45 15.06 -1.75
C HIS A 96 -12.42 15.05 -0.23
N LYS A 97 -13.40 14.40 0.42
CA LYS A 97 -13.44 14.26 1.88
C LYS A 97 -12.19 13.58 2.44
N PHE A 98 -11.72 12.51 1.80
CA PHE A 98 -10.50 11.83 2.22
C PHE A 98 -9.27 12.74 2.09
N LEU A 99 -9.10 13.42 0.95
CA LEU A 99 -7.97 14.32 0.72
C LEU A 99 -7.98 15.53 1.65
N THR A 100 -9.15 16.10 1.97
CA THR A 100 -9.26 17.19 2.93
C THR A 100 -8.81 16.76 4.33
N ASN A 101 -9.17 15.54 4.76
CA ASN A 101 -8.89 15.08 6.12
C ASN A 101 -7.49 14.47 6.28
N TYR A 102 -6.99 13.75 5.27
CA TYR A 102 -5.80 12.92 5.36
C TYR A 102 -4.75 13.22 4.28
N GLY A 103 -5.06 14.09 3.32
CA GLY A 103 -4.14 14.45 2.25
C GLY A 103 -2.89 15.19 2.75
N PRO A 104 -1.78 15.15 2.00
CA PRO A 104 -0.57 15.87 2.35
C PRO A 104 -0.77 17.39 2.21
N GLN A 105 -0.53 18.14 3.30
CA GLN A 105 -0.69 19.60 3.35
C GLN A 105 0.65 20.34 3.48
N ASN A 106 1.68 19.65 4.01
CA ASN A 106 2.99 20.22 4.29
C ASN A 106 4.09 19.38 3.64
N ILE A 107 5.25 19.98 3.38
CA ILE A 107 6.40 19.29 2.76
C ILE A 107 6.83 18.03 3.53
N TRP A 108 6.71 18.04 4.86
CA TRP A 108 7.05 16.88 5.68
C TRP A 108 6.07 15.71 5.51
N HIS A 109 4.79 15.96 5.14
CA HIS A 109 3.87 14.88 4.76
C HIS A 109 4.35 14.16 3.50
N TYR A 110 4.82 14.91 2.50
CA TYR A 110 5.38 14.34 1.27
C TYR A 110 6.67 13.55 1.55
N ALA A 111 7.52 14.04 2.46
CA ALA A 111 8.69 13.29 2.90
C ALA A 111 8.29 11.96 3.57
N LEU A 112 7.28 11.98 4.45
CA LEU A 112 6.76 10.75 5.05
C LEU A 112 6.17 9.80 4.00
N LEU A 113 5.43 10.32 3.00
CA LEU A 113 4.86 9.51 1.93
C LEU A 113 5.94 8.71 1.19
N VAL A 114 7.02 9.39 0.80
CA VAL A 114 8.09 8.78 -0.01
C VAL A 114 8.98 7.86 0.81
N PHE A 115 9.40 8.29 1.99
CA PHE A 115 10.45 7.60 2.75
C PHE A 115 9.92 6.62 3.80
N ILE A 116 8.66 6.73 4.21
CA ILE A 116 8.08 5.86 5.23
C ILE A 116 6.85 5.13 4.71
N VAL A 117 5.90 5.84 4.11
CA VAL A 117 4.61 5.23 3.74
C VAL A 117 4.77 4.22 2.62
N ALA A 118 5.24 4.67 1.44
CA ALA A 118 5.39 3.79 0.30
C ALA A 118 6.33 2.61 0.62
N ILE A 119 7.45 2.87 1.29
CA ILE A 119 8.41 1.83 1.68
C ILE A 119 7.79 0.85 2.69
N GLY A 120 7.18 1.37 3.75
CA GLY A 120 6.67 0.55 4.84
C GLY A 120 5.49 -0.31 4.42
N GLU A 121 4.58 0.22 3.59
CA GLU A 121 3.49 -0.56 3.04
C GLU A 121 4.00 -1.67 2.12
N GLU A 122 4.93 -1.40 1.21
CA GLU A 122 5.48 -2.44 0.33
C GLU A 122 6.22 -3.53 1.10
N LEU A 123 7.07 -3.15 2.04
CA LEU A 123 7.79 -4.10 2.88
C LEU A 123 6.84 -4.99 3.69
N PHE A 124 5.81 -4.40 4.29
CA PHE A 124 4.85 -5.16 5.09
C PHE A 124 3.96 -6.06 4.24
N TRP A 125 3.31 -5.51 3.21
CA TRP A 125 2.34 -6.27 2.42
C TRP A 125 3.01 -7.29 1.51
N ARG A 126 4.04 -6.90 0.75
CA ARG A 126 4.67 -7.77 -0.26
C ARG A 126 5.84 -8.54 0.32
N GLY A 127 6.66 -7.87 1.12
CA GLY A 127 7.86 -8.46 1.73
C GLY A 127 7.54 -9.41 2.88
N TYR A 128 6.42 -9.22 3.58
CA TYR A 128 6.04 -10.04 4.72
C TYR A 128 4.71 -10.76 4.55
N VAL A 129 3.56 -10.09 4.58
CA VAL A 129 2.23 -10.72 4.61
C VAL A 129 2.04 -11.68 3.43
N GLN A 130 2.31 -11.23 2.20
CA GLN A 130 2.20 -12.05 0.99
C GLN A 130 3.11 -13.29 1.05
N GLN A 131 4.36 -13.12 1.51
CA GLN A 131 5.32 -14.24 1.63
C GLN A 131 4.92 -15.24 2.72
N GLN A 132 4.34 -14.78 3.81
CA GLN A 132 3.81 -15.66 4.85
C GLN A 132 2.62 -16.46 4.34
N LEU A 133 1.68 -15.82 3.63
CA LEU A 133 0.52 -16.50 3.06
C LEU A 133 0.92 -17.55 2.03
N LYS A 134 1.96 -17.30 1.21
CA LYS A 134 2.52 -18.27 0.26
C LYS A 134 2.99 -19.59 0.87
N ARG A 135 3.22 -19.65 2.19
CA ARG A 135 3.55 -20.91 2.88
C ARG A 135 2.34 -21.83 3.03
N PHE A 136 1.13 -21.28 2.95
CA PHE A 136 -0.13 -22.01 3.16
C PHE A 136 -0.98 -22.13 1.89
N MET A 137 -0.69 -21.32 0.86
CA MET A 137 -1.45 -21.30 -0.38
C MET A 137 -0.59 -20.99 -1.60
N ARG A 138 -1.17 -21.21 -2.79
CA ARG A 138 -0.50 -20.90 -4.07
C ARG A 138 -0.21 -19.39 -4.18
N PRO A 139 0.86 -18.98 -4.91
CA PRO A 139 1.23 -17.57 -5.03
C PRO A 139 0.12 -16.65 -5.52
N THR A 140 -0.68 -17.08 -6.49
CA THR A 140 -1.82 -16.31 -7.00
C THR A 140 -2.86 -16.04 -5.91
N LEU A 141 -3.21 -17.05 -5.12
CA LEU A 141 -4.17 -16.89 -4.03
C LEU A 141 -3.60 -16.02 -2.90
N ALA A 142 -2.31 -16.15 -2.60
CA ALA A 142 -1.65 -15.30 -1.62
C ALA A 142 -1.70 -13.82 -2.01
N ILE A 143 -1.45 -13.49 -3.29
CA ILE A 143 -1.59 -12.13 -3.81
C ILE A 143 -3.02 -11.60 -3.61
N LEU A 144 -4.03 -12.39 -3.99
CA LEU A 144 -5.43 -11.97 -3.88
C LEU A 144 -5.85 -11.76 -2.43
N VAL A 145 -5.46 -12.66 -1.52
CA VAL A 145 -5.76 -12.52 -0.08
C VAL A 145 -5.02 -11.31 0.51
N THR A 146 -3.74 -11.11 0.19
CA THR A 146 -3.01 -9.90 0.60
C THR A 146 -3.68 -8.64 0.09
N ALA A 147 -4.15 -8.63 -1.16
CA ALA A 147 -4.82 -7.47 -1.73
C ALA A 147 -6.14 -7.14 -1.01
N VAL A 148 -6.92 -8.15 -0.64
CA VAL A 148 -8.14 -7.97 0.17
C VAL A 148 -7.78 -7.42 1.56
N LEU A 149 -6.76 -7.96 2.22
CA LEU A 149 -6.30 -7.47 3.52
C LEU A 149 -5.86 -6.01 3.45
N CYS A 150 -5.05 -5.64 2.44
CA CYS A 150 -4.64 -4.27 2.22
C CYS A 150 -5.83 -3.33 1.93
N ALA A 151 -6.81 -3.77 1.14
CA ALA A 151 -8.02 -3.01 0.88
C ALA A 151 -8.85 -2.78 2.16
N ILE A 152 -8.93 -3.76 3.05
CA ILE A 152 -9.59 -3.62 4.36
C ILE A 152 -8.93 -2.55 5.22
N SER A 153 -7.60 -2.42 5.17
CA SER A 153 -6.87 -1.36 5.89
C SER A 153 -7.36 0.03 5.52
N ILE A 154 -7.65 0.26 4.23
CA ILE A 154 -8.22 1.53 3.76
C ILE A 154 -9.72 1.63 4.05
N ALA A 155 -10.45 0.52 4.09
CA ALA A 155 -11.88 0.52 4.39
C ALA A 155 -12.20 1.12 5.78
N LEU A 156 -11.26 1.02 6.74
CA LEU A 156 -11.35 1.65 8.05
C LEU A 156 -11.49 3.19 8.00
N SER A 157 -11.07 3.82 6.91
CA SER A 157 -11.24 5.26 6.70
C SER A 157 -12.64 5.67 6.19
N GLY A 158 -13.46 4.70 5.77
CA GLY A 158 -14.74 4.94 5.08
C GLY A 158 -14.59 5.39 3.61
N PHE A 159 -13.37 5.40 3.06
CA PHE A 159 -13.10 5.83 1.70
C PHE A 159 -13.28 4.71 0.66
N ILE A 160 -14.52 4.53 0.19
CA ILE A 160 -14.92 3.42 -0.70
C ILE A 160 -14.07 3.36 -1.97
N LEU A 161 -13.87 4.48 -2.67
CA LEU A 161 -13.07 4.47 -3.90
C LEU A 161 -11.60 4.15 -3.62
N GLY A 162 -11.10 4.54 -2.45
CA GLY A 162 -9.78 4.16 -1.95
C GLY A 162 -9.64 2.66 -1.70
N VAL A 163 -10.69 1.98 -1.22
CA VAL A 163 -10.70 0.52 -1.05
C VAL A 163 -10.55 -0.18 -2.39
N VAL A 164 -11.30 0.28 -3.41
CA VAL A 164 -11.20 -0.28 -4.77
C VAL A 164 -9.81 -0.01 -5.36
N ALA A 165 -9.30 1.21 -5.20
CA ALA A 165 -7.95 1.56 -5.66
C ALA A 165 -6.89 0.68 -4.98
N ALA A 166 -6.93 0.55 -3.65
CA ALA A 166 -6.01 -0.29 -2.87
C ALA A 166 -6.08 -1.76 -3.27
N LEU A 167 -7.27 -2.29 -3.56
CA LEU A 167 -7.43 -3.66 -4.05
C LEU A 167 -6.75 -3.84 -5.41
N VAL A 168 -7.03 -2.94 -6.36
CA VAL A 168 -6.48 -3.00 -7.73
C VAL A 168 -4.97 -2.82 -7.72
N THR A 169 -4.45 -1.80 -7.03
CA THR A 169 -3.00 -1.58 -6.92
C THR A 169 -2.32 -2.73 -6.20
N SER A 170 -2.96 -3.30 -5.17
CA SER A 170 -2.41 -4.45 -4.46
C SER A 170 -2.28 -5.70 -5.30
N ILE A 171 -3.26 -5.97 -6.17
CA ILE A 171 -3.17 -7.06 -7.13
C ILE A 171 -2.02 -6.80 -8.11
N ILE A 172 -1.97 -5.61 -8.73
CA ILE A 172 -0.95 -5.26 -9.73
C ILE A 172 0.45 -5.40 -9.14
N TRP A 173 0.71 -4.77 -7.99
CA TRP A 173 2.03 -4.76 -7.36
C TRP A 173 2.38 -6.10 -6.72
N GLY A 174 1.40 -6.86 -6.22
CA GLY A 174 1.62 -8.22 -5.71
C GLY A 174 2.10 -9.17 -6.81
N PHE A 175 1.47 -9.11 -8.00
CA PHE A 175 1.94 -9.85 -9.17
C PHE A 175 3.29 -9.34 -9.69
N LEU A 176 3.49 -8.02 -9.72
CA LEU A 176 4.75 -7.42 -10.14
C LEU A 176 5.90 -7.87 -9.25
N TYR A 177 5.71 -7.90 -7.93
CA TYR A 177 6.69 -8.41 -6.98
C TYR A 177 6.98 -9.89 -7.19
N GLU A 178 5.96 -10.74 -7.35
CA GLU A 178 6.20 -12.18 -7.59
C GLU A 178 6.86 -12.47 -8.93
N TRP A 179 6.60 -11.66 -9.95
CA TRP A 179 7.18 -11.84 -11.26
C TRP A 179 8.63 -11.35 -11.32
N ARG A 180 8.88 -10.13 -10.83
CA ARG A 180 10.19 -9.47 -10.94
C ARG A 180 11.12 -9.71 -9.76
N LYS A 181 10.57 -10.18 -8.63
CA LYS A 181 11.33 -10.49 -7.41
C LYS A 181 12.25 -9.36 -6.98
N SER A 182 11.76 -8.12 -7.07
CA SER A 182 12.51 -6.92 -6.70
C SER A 182 11.64 -5.98 -5.89
N MET A 183 11.97 -5.85 -4.61
CA MET A 183 11.32 -4.91 -3.71
C MET A 183 11.57 -3.45 -4.10
N PRO A 184 12.81 -3.03 -4.46
CA PRO A 184 13.06 -1.66 -4.94
C PRO A 184 12.18 -1.27 -6.13
N LEU A 185 11.95 -2.19 -7.08
CA LEU A 185 11.07 -1.93 -8.23
C LEU A 185 9.67 -1.52 -7.77
N VAL A 186 9.08 -2.30 -6.86
CA VAL A 186 7.70 -2.07 -6.41
C VAL A 186 7.61 -0.83 -5.53
N ILE A 187 8.63 -0.57 -4.69
CA ILE A 187 8.75 0.68 -3.93
C ILE A 187 8.78 1.89 -4.88
N VAL A 188 9.62 1.85 -5.93
CA VAL A 188 9.69 2.95 -6.90
C VAL A 188 8.36 3.12 -7.63
N ALA A 189 7.71 2.02 -8.02
CA ALA A 189 6.38 2.08 -8.64
C ALA A 189 5.33 2.73 -7.72
N HIS A 190 5.34 2.37 -6.44
CA HIS A 190 4.46 2.96 -5.44
C HIS A 190 4.78 4.45 -5.25
N VAL A 191 6.04 4.82 -5.03
CA VAL A 191 6.47 6.23 -4.87
C VAL A 191 6.05 7.07 -6.07
N VAL A 192 6.28 6.59 -7.30
CA VAL A 192 5.85 7.28 -8.52
C VAL A 192 4.33 7.43 -8.55
N PHE A 193 3.60 6.37 -8.20
CA PHE A 193 2.14 6.41 -8.11
C PHE A 193 1.64 7.48 -7.11
N VAL A 194 2.16 7.53 -5.88
CA VAL A 194 1.73 8.54 -4.89
C VAL A 194 2.16 9.95 -5.27
N LEU A 195 3.34 10.14 -5.85
CA LEU A 195 3.77 11.47 -6.33
C LEU A 195 2.88 11.98 -7.46
N LEU A 196 2.50 11.11 -8.41
CA LEU A 196 1.55 11.47 -9.45
C LEU A 196 0.18 11.80 -8.85
N LEU A 197 -0.30 10.99 -7.90
CA LEU A 197 -1.63 11.12 -7.32
C LEU A 197 -1.82 12.32 -6.39
N PHE A 198 -0.77 12.75 -5.68
CA PHE A 198 -0.86 13.83 -4.70
C PHE A 198 -0.16 15.14 -5.10
N LEU A 199 0.86 15.10 -5.96
CA LEU A 199 1.71 16.26 -6.24
C LEU A 199 1.68 16.69 -7.71
N VAL A 200 1.96 15.78 -8.65
CA VAL A 200 2.20 16.16 -10.06
C VAL A 200 0.91 16.28 -10.84
N LEU A 201 -0.02 15.33 -10.67
CA LEU A 201 -1.30 15.28 -11.39
C LEU A 201 -2.43 14.81 -10.45
N PRO A 202 -2.79 15.61 -9.43
CA PRO A 202 -3.76 15.17 -8.44
C PRO A 202 -5.13 14.88 -9.04
N LEU A 203 -5.87 13.95 -8.42
CA LEU A 203 -7.17 13.52 -8.96
C LEU A 203 -8.23 14.62 -8.93
N THR A 204 -8.13 15.57 -8.02
CA THR A 204 -9.11 16.63 -7.77
C THR A 204 -8.71 18.00 -8.31
N SER A 205 -7.62 18.10 -9.09
CA SER A 205 -7.25 19.34 -9.80
C SER A 205 -8.00 19.51 -11.11
#